data_AF-A0A402AQQ2-F1
#
_entry.id   AF-A0A402AQQ2-F1
#
_cell.length_a   1.000
_cell.length_b   1.000
_cell.length_c   1.000
_cell.angle_alpha   90.00
_cell.angle_beta   90.00
_cell.angle_gamma   90.00
#
_symmetry.space_group_name_H-M   'P 1'
#
loop_
_entity.id
_entity.type
_entity.pdbx_description
1 polymer ?
#
loop_
_entity_poly.entity_id
_entity_poly.type
_entity_poly.pdbx_seq_one_letter_code
_entity_poly.pdbx_strand_id
1 'polypeptide(L)'
;MRLAGRHVTPSCTPSAILADDLVALMAAIHHPRVTYLDYDEMLADPQVEAVIVATADQFHVAMTARALAAGKHVLVEKPLG
;
A
#
# COMPACT_ATOMS: atom_id res chain seq x y z
N MET A 1 5.14 -22.35 22.06
CA MET A 1 3.75 -21.85 21.91
C MET A 1 3.63 -21.25 20.53
N ARG A 2 3.20 -22.06 19.54
CA ARG A 2 3.05 -21.66 18.13
C ARG A 2 1.70 -20.94 17.97
N LEU A 3 1.70 -19.71 17.50
CA LEU A 3 0.47 -19.01 17.12
C LEU A 3 -0.01 -19.51 15.76
N ALA A 4 -1.30 -19.82 15.72
CA ALA A 4 -2.01 -20.50 14.65
C ALA A 4 -2.01 -19.69 13.34
N GLY A 5 -1.78 -20.41 12.24
CA GLY A 5 -1.90 -19.89 10.88
C GLY A 5 -3.34 -19.48 10.57
N ARG A 6 -3.50 -18.26 10.05
CA ARG A 6 -4.76 -17.79 9.51
C ARG A 6 -4.84 -18.25 8.05
N HIS A 7 -5.72 -19.21 7.80
CA HIS A 7 -6.04 -19.70 6.47
C HIS A 7 -6.87 -18.62 5.74
N VAL A 8 -6.38 -18.11 4.61
CA VAL A 8 -7.12 -17.19 3.74
C VAL A 8 -7.77 -18.01 2.64
N THR A 9 -9.10 -18.00 2.57
CA THR A 9 -9.90 -18.63 1.51
C THR A 9 -9.99 -17.71 0.30
N PRO A 10 -9.91 -18.21 -0.95
CA PRO A 10 -10.02 -17.37 -2.13
C PRO A 10 -11.50 -17.15 -2.47
N SER A 11 -12.09 -16.06 -1.97
CA SER A 11 -13.34 -15.54 -2.52
C SER A 11 -13.01 -14.38 -3.47
N CYS A 12 -13.10 -14.68 -4.75
CA CYS A 12 -12.87 -13.77 -5.87
C CYS A 12 -13.93 -12.64 -5.87
N THR A 13 -13.49 -11.39 -5.77
CA THR A 13 -14.29 -10.19 -6.08
C THR A 13 -13.45 -9.25 -6.95
N PRO A 14 -13.97 -8.77 -8.10
CA PRO A 14 -13.21 -7.98 -9.05
C PRO A 14 -13.28 -6.49 -8.67
N SER A 15 -12.43 -6.03 -7.75
CA SER A 15 -12.23 -4.57 -7.57
C SER A 15 -10.86 -4.12 -7.03
N ALA A 16 -9.86 -5.00 -6.92
CA ALA A 16 -8.51 -4.60 -6.54
C ALA A 16 -7.51 -5.23 -7.50
N ILE A 17 -6.96 -4.43 -8.41
CA ILE A 17 -5.76 -4.80 -9.18
C ILE A 17 -4.55 -4.55 -8.28
N LEU A 18 -4.53 -5.19 -7.12
CA LEU A 18 -3.31 -5.45 -6.36
C LEU A 18 -3.24 -6.95 -6.30
N ALA A 19 -2.34 -7.51 -7.10
CA ALA A 19 -2.09 -8.92 -7.07
C ALA A 19 -1.58 -9.24 -5.64
N ASP A 20 -2.35 -10.00 -4.85
CA ASP A 20 -2.05 -10.30 -3.43
C ASP A 20 -0.64 -10.91 -3.27
N ASP A 21 -0.15 -11.53 -4.35
CA ASP A 21 1.20 -12.05 -4.49
C ASP A 21 2.27 -10.95 -4.36
N LEU A 22 2.02 -9.72 -4.81
CA LEU A 22 2.98 -8.61 -4.74
C LEU A 22 3.17 -8.15 -3.30
N VAL A 23 2.09 -8.02 -2.53
CA VAL A 23 2.19 -7.64 -1.11
C VAL A 23 2.92 -8.73 -0.33
N ALA A 24 2.61 -10.00 -0.58
CA ALA A 24 3.31 -11.13 0.02
C ALA A 24 4.81 -11.15 -0.36
N LEU A 25 5.13 -10.90 -1.63
CA LEU A 25 6.51 -10.85 -2.13
C LEU A 25 7.28 -9.69 -1.50
N MET A 26 6.73 -8.47 -1.50
CA MET A 26 7.38 -7.30 -0.90
C MET A 26 7.56 -7.46 0.61
N ALA A 27 6.59 -8.08 1.29
CA ALA A 27 6.70 -8.38 2.71
C ALA A 27 7.82 -9.40 3.00
N ALA A 28 8.00 -10.39 2.13
CA ALA A 28 9.08 -11.36 2.23
C ALA A 28 10.46 -10.75 1.96
N ILE A 29 10.56 -9.74 1.09
CA ILE A 29 11.83 -9.08 0.75
C ILE A 29 12.22 -8.03 1.79
N HIS A 30 11.27 -7.19 2.22
CA HIS A 30 11.56 -5.98 3.00
C HIS A 30 11.20 -6.11 4.49
N HIS A 31 10.48 -7.15 4.89
CA HIS A 31 10.03 -7.41 6.26
C HIS A 31 9.43 -6.17 6.95
N PRO A 32 8.42 -5.51 6.33
CA PRO A 32 7.78 -4.35 6.91
C PRO A 32 7.02 -4.74 8.18
N ARG A 33 6.85 -3.78 9.10
CA ARG A 33 6.09 -4.00 10.34
C ARG A 33 4.60 -4.25 10.08
N VAL A 34 4.05 -3.55 9.10
CA VAL A 34 2.63 -3.58 8.73
C VAL A 34 2.54 -3.56 7.20
N THR A 35 1.53 -4.23 6.65
CA THR A 35 1.15 -4.18 5.23
C THR A 35 -0.30 -3.77 5.12
N TYR A 36 -0.62 -2.96 4.11
CA TYR A 36 -1.98 -2.51 3.83
C TYR A 36 -2.42 -3.01 2.46
N LEU A 37 -3.68 -3.39 2.34
CA LEU A 37 -4.30 -3.77 1.06
C LEU A 37 -5.15 -2.62 0.47
N ASP A 38 -5.46 -1.62 1.29
CA ASP A 38 -6.19 -0.43 0.90
C ASP A 38 -5.34 0.83 1.18
N TYR A 39 -5.32 1.74 0.21
CA TYR A 39 -4.50 2.95 0.29
C TYR A 39 -5.08 3.99 1.24
N ASP A 40 -6.41 4.12 1.34
CA ASP A 40 -7.03 5.08 2.26
C ASP A 40 -6.89 4.62 3.70
N GLU A 41 -6.98 3.32 3.96
CA GLU A 41 -6.68 2.76 5.29
C GLU A 41 -5.24 3.08 5.72
N MET A 42 -4.27 2.92 4.81
CA MET A 42 -2.87 3.29 5.07
C MET A 42 -2.72 4.79 5.35
N LEU A 43 -3.40 5.66 4.59
CA LEU A 43 -3.33 7.10 4.80
C LEU A 43 -4.04 7.56 6.09
N ALA A 44 -5.07 6.84 6.54
CA ALA A 44 -5.76 7.13 7.79
C ALA A 44 -4.92 6.76 9.04
N ASP A 45 -3.91 5.90 8.89
CA ASP A 45 -3.07 5.48 10.01
C ASP A 45 -2.24 6.66 10.56
N PRO A 46 -2.41 7.04 11.84
CA PRO A 46 -1.65 8.12 12.46
C PRO A 46 -0.17 7.79 12.65
N GLN A 47 0.24 6.52 12.54
CA GLN A 47 1.64 6.10 12.61
C GLN A 47 2.39 6.26 11.28
N VAL A 48 1.68 6.51 10.18
CA VAL A 48 2.28 6.80 8.87
C VAL A 48 2.43 8.31 8.74
N GLU A 49 3.66 8.83 8.75
CA GLU A 49 3.92 10.28 8.68
C GLU A 49 4.29 10.75 7.25
N ALA A 50 4.83 9.84 6.44
CA ALA A 50 5.27 10.11 5.08
C ALA A 50 5.02 8.90 4.17
N VAL A 51 4.90 9.14 2.86
CA VAL A 51 4.73 8.10 1.84
C VAL A 51 5.68 8.31 0.65
N ILE A 52 6.12 7.20 0.05
CA ILE A 52 6.82 7.18 -1.23
C ILE A 52 5.84 6.64 -2.28
N VAL A 53 5.51 7.46 -3.27
CA VAL A 53 4.64 7.06 -4.40
C VAL A 53 5.54 6.59 -5.54
N ALA A 54 5.62 5.27 -5.70
CA ALA A 54 6.41 4.58 -6.74
C ALA A 54 5.57 3.57 -7.53
N THR A 55 4.30 3.91 -7.77
CA THR A 55 3.36 3.10 -8.57
C THR A 55 3.59 3.32 -10.07
N ALA A 56 2.73 2.78 -10.94
CA ALA A 56 2.72 3.21 -12.34
C ALA A 56 2.48 4.72 -12.42
N ASP A 57 3.13 5.36 -13.40
CA ASP A 57 3.24 6.81 -13.58
C ASP A 57 1.87 7.51 -13.68
N GLN A 58 0.91 6.88 -14.36
CA GLN A 58 -0.48 7.34 -14.48
C GLN A 58 -1.20 7.54 -13.13
N PHE A 59 -0.69 6.97 -12.03
CA PHE A 59 -1.28 7.10 -10.69
C PHE A 59 -0.54 8.09 -9.78
N HIS A 60 0.66 8.55 -10.16
CA HIS A 60 1.50 9.39 -9.29
C HIS A 60 0.77 10.64 -8.79
N VAL A 61 0.14 11.39 -9.70
CA VAL A 61 -0.54 12.65 -9.37
C VAL A 61 -1.72 12.40 -8.43
N ALA A 62 -2.59 11.45 -8.78
CA ALA A 62 -3.80 11.17 -7.99
C ALA A 62 -3.47 10.65 -6.58
N MET A 63 -2.48 9.76 -6.44
CA MET A 63 -2.07 9.23 -5.14
C MET A 63 -1.35 10.27 -4.30
N THR A 64 -0.44 11.05 -4.91
CA THR A 64 0.25 12.15 -4.23
C THR A 64 -0.75 13.18 -3.68
N ALA A 65 -1.75 13.57 -4.48
CA ALA A 65 -2.78 14.51 -4.04
C ALA A 65 -3.57 13.98 -2.83
N ARG A 66 -3.94 12.69 -2.83
CA ARG A 66 -4.64 12.05 -1.70
C ARG A 66 -3.79 12.01 -0.44
N ALA A 67 -2.51 11.65 -0.55
CA ALA A 67 -1.60 11.62 0.58
C ALA A 67 -1.36 13.02 1.19
N LEU A 68 -1.18 14.04 0.35
CA LEU A 68 -1.07 15.43 0.80
C LEU A 68 -2.36 15.90 1.49
N ALA A 69 -3.52 15.57 0.95
CA ALA A 69 -4.81 15.90 1.56
C ALA A 69 -5.01 15.20 2.93
N ALA A 70 -4.45 14.00 3.10
CA ALA A 70 -4.39 13.28 4.37
C ALA A 70 -3.31 13.80 5.33
N GLY A 71 -2.60 14.88 4.97
CA GLY A 71 -1.57 15.52 5.80
C GLY A 71 -0.25 14.76 5.86
N LYS A 72 0.02 13.84 4.91
CA LYS A 72 1.28 13.08 4.86
C LYS A 72 2.35 13.85 4.07
N HIS A 73 3.60 13.71 4.48
CA HIS A 73 4.72 14.11 3.63
C HIS A 73 4.85 13.16 2.43
N VAL A 74 5.15 13.68 1.23
CA VAL A 74 5.20 12.86 0.03
C VAL A 74 6.52 13.02 -0.71
N LEU A 75 7.16 11.89 -1.01
CA LEU A 75 8.15 11.75 -2.07
C LEU A 75 7.50 10.99 -3.22
N VAL A 76 7.59 11.51 -4.43
CA VAL A 76 7.01 10.88 -5.63
C VAL A 76 8.09 10.58 -6.64
N GLU A 77 8.09 9.35 -7.16
CA GLU A 77 9.02 8.93 -8.20
C GLU A 77 8.73 9.65 -9.52
N LYS A 78 9.77 9.85 -10.32
CA LYS A 78 9.64 10.35 -11.69
C LYS A 78 8.98 9.28 -12.59
N PRO A 79 8.29 9.68 -13.67
CA PRO A 79 7.91 11.06 -14.05
C PRO A 79 6.69 11.54 -13.26
N LEU A 80 6.55 12.86 -13.17
CA LEU A 80 5.40 13.53 -12.54
C LEU A 80 4.43 13.97 -13.66
N GLY A 81 3.81 12.97 -14.30
CA GLY A 81 2.95 13.19 -15.47
C GLY A 81 3.69 13.56 -16.75
#